data_AF-A0AAV5FLF9-F1
#
_entry.id   AF-A0AAV5FLF9-F1
#
_cell.length_a   1.000
_cell.length_b   1.000
_cell.length_c   1.000
_cell.angle_alpha   90.00
_cell.angle_beta   90.00
_cell.angle_gamma   90.00
#
_symmetry.space_group_name_H-M   'P 1'
#
loop_
_entity.id
_entity.type
_entity.pdbx_description
1 polymer ?
#
loop_
_entity_poly.entity_id
_entity_poly.type
_entity_poly.pdbx_seq_one_letter_code
_entity_poly.pdbx_strand_id
1 'polypeptide(L)' 'MPKIADFGLSKCFDEKQTRAITSKVFGSQGYMAPECYGGVITFKSDIYSLGIVIIEILTGQKGYPEIENVRTVFFKINA' A
#
# COMPACT_ATOMS: atom_id res chain seq x y z
N MET A 1 7.56 18.25 7.90
CA MET A 1 6.23 17.83 7.41
C MET A 1 6.40 16.66 6.45
N PRO A 2 5.59 15.60 6.56
CA PRO A 2 5.60 14.51 5.59
C PRO A 2 5.14 15.01 4.22
N LYS A 3 5.78 14.50 3.15
CA LYS A 3 5.45 14.78 1.75
C LYS A 3 5.50 13.48 0.97
N ILE A 4 4.55 13.27 0.07
CA ILE A 4 4.53 12.12 -0.84
C ILE A 4 5.31 12.50 -2.09
N ALA A 5 6.13 11.58 -2.59
CA ALA A 5 6.99 11.76 -3.76
C ALA A 5 7.05 10.46 -4.58
N ASP A 6 7.77 10.51 -5.70
CA ASP A 6 7.96 9.40 -6.65
C ASP A 6 6.67 8.90 -7.32
N PHE A 7 6.15 9.73 -8.23
CA PHE A 7 4.96 9.41 -9.04
C PHE A 7 5.32 8.75 -10.38
N GLY A 8 6.53 8.19 -10.54
CA GLY A 8 7.02 7.66 -11.82
C GLY A 8 6.21 6.48 -12.38
N LEU A 9 5.51 5.75 -11.49
CA LEU A 9 4.63 4.63 -11.84
C LEU A 9 3.12 4.98 -11.73
N SER A 10 2.79 6.21 -11.34
CA SER A 10 1.40 6.62 -11.09
C SER A 10 0.55 6.54 -12.35
N LYS A 11 -0.75 6.26 -12.14
CA LYS A 11 -1.74 6.19 -13.22
C LYS A 11 -2.80 7.25 -12.98
N CYS A 12 -3.01 8.13 -13.97
CA CYS A 12 -4.15 9.03 -14.00
C CYS A 12 -5.37 8.26 -14.49
N PHE A 13 -6.46 8.32 -13.72
CA PHE A 13 -7.73 7.71 -14.08
C PHE A 13 -8.69 8.81 -14.52
N ASP A 14 -9.46 8.53 -15.57
CA ASP A 14 -10.62 9.37 -15.91
C ASP A 14 -11.71 9.24 -14.84
N GLU A 15 -12.66 10.19 -14.79
CA GLU A 15 -13.70 10.26 -13.74
C GLU A 15 -14.50 8.96 -13.54
N LYS A 16 -14.69 8.18 -14.61
CA LYS A 16 -15.45 6.92 -14.59
C LYS A 16 -14.56 5.68 -14.43
N GLN A 17 -13.25 5.84 -14.47
CA GLN A 17 -12.31 4.74 -14.41
C GLN A 17 -12.01 4.38 -12.96
N THR A 18 -12.30 3.12 -12.58
CA THR A 18 -12.07 2.62 -11.21
C THR A 18 -10.87 1.68 -11.11
N ARG A 19 -10.35 1.22 -12.25
CA ARG A 19 -9.20 0.32 -12.34
C ARG A 19 -8.40 0.54 -13.62
N ALA A 20 -7.12 0.17 -13.57
CA ALA A 20 -6.27 -0.02 -14.74
C ALA A 20 -5.70 -1.44 -14.73
N ILE A 21 -5.45 -1.98 -15.93
CA ILE A 21 -4.76 -3.26 -16.09
C ILE A 21 -3.40 -3.00 -16.71
N THR A 22 -2.35 -3.55 -16.11
CA THR A 22 -0.98 -3.49 -16.61
C THR A 22 -0.46 -4.89 -16.92
N SER A 23 0.24 -5.03 -18.04
CA SER A 23 0.92 -6.28 -18.42
C SER A 23 2.26 -6.46 -17.68
N LYS A 24 2.85 -5.37 -17.22
CA LYS A 24 4.08 -5.38 -16.41
C LYS A 24 3.76 -4.90 -15.00
N VAL A 25 4.00 -5.77 -14.04
CA VAL A 25 3.83 -5.50 -12.61
C VAL A 25 5.11 -4.87 -12.09
N PHE A 26 5.02 -3.62 -11.63
CA PHE A 26 6.11 -2.90 -10.98
C PHE A 26 5.61 -2.34 -9.65
N GLY A 27 6.46 -2.41 -8.62
CA GLY A 27 6.17 -1.87 -7.30
C GLY A 27 7.16 -2.38 -6.25
N SER A 28 7.11 -1.79 -5.07
CA SER A 28 7.95 -2.18 -3.94
C SER A 28 7.34 -3.39 -3.23
N GLN A 29 8.03 -4.53 -3.27
CA GLN A 29 7.60 -5.74 -2.57
C GLN A 29 7.41 -5.46 -1.08
N GLY A 30 6.34 -5.99 -0.49
CA GLY A 30 5.95 -5.70 0.90
C GLY A 30 4.91 -4.59 1.04
N TYR A 31 4.83 -3.66 0.09
CA TYR A 31 3.85 -2.57 0.09
C TYR A 31 2.74 -2.80 -0.93
N MET A 32 2.97 -3.64 -1.95
CA MET A 32 2.00 -3.90 -2.99
C MET A 32 0.78 -4.66 -2.50
N ALA A 33 -0.40 -4.20 -2.92
CA ALA A 33 -1.66 -4.89 -2.73
C ALA A 33 -1.73 -6.21 -3.53
N PRO A 34 -2.46 -7.23 -3.05
CA PRO A 34 -2.49 -8.55 -3.67
C PRO A 34 -3.01 -8.53 -5.12
N GLU A 35 -3.96 -7.66 -5.44
CA GLU A 35 -4.51 -7.51 -6.79
C GLU A 35 -3.48 -6.95 -7.81
N CYS A 36 -2.47 -6.22 -7.34
CA CYS A 36 -1.40 -5.69 -8.18
C CYS A 36 -0.55 -6.81 -8.80
N TYR A 37 -0.44 -7.97 -8.15
CA TYR A 37 0.24 -9.14 -8.72
C TYR A 37 -0.50 -9.73 -9.93
N GLY A 38 -1.82 -9.53 -10.00
CA GLY A 38 -2.63 -9.82 -11.18
C GLY A 38 -2.62 -8.70 -12.23
N GLY A 39 -1.80 -7.66 -12.04
CA GLY A 39 -1.75 -6.50 -12.92
C GLY A 39 -2.93 -5.53 -12.75
N VAL A 40 -3.75 -5.68 -11.70
CA VAL A 40 -4.90 -4.82 -11.44
C VAL A 40 -4.49 -3.69 -10.52
N ILE A 41 -4.60 -2.45 -10.99
CA ILE A 41 -4.29 -1.23 -10.21
C ILE A 41 -5.59 -0.50 -9.92
N THR A 42 -5.81 -0.13 -8.67
CA THR A 42 -6.98 0.64 -8.22
C THR A 42 -6.59 1.65 -7.14
N PHE A 43 -7.48 2.59 -6.82
CA PHE A 43 -7.31 3.46 -5.65
C PHE A 43 -7.21 2.69 -4.32
N LYS A 44 -7.76 1.46 -4.24
CA LYS A 44 -7.66 0.62 -3.04
C LYS A 44 -6.26 0.07 -2.84
N SER A 45 -5.49 -0.07 -3.92
CA SER A 45 -4.11 -0.55 -3.88
C SER A 45 -3.19 0.47 -3.18
N ASP A 46 -3.47 1.78 -3.34
CA ASP A 46 -2.77 2.84 -2.60
C ASP A 46 -3.12 2.83 -1.10
N ILE A 47 -4.39 2.58 -0.77
CA ILE A 47 -4.85 2.46 0.63
C ILE A 47 -4.16 1.29 1.33
N TYR A 48 -4.04 0.14 0.66
CA TYR A 48 -3.30 -1.00 1.17
C TYR A 48 -1.84 -0.62 1.49
N SER A 49 -1.17 0.01 0.52
CA SER A 49 0.24 0.42 0.65
C SER A 49 0.44 1.42 1.80
N LEU A 50 -0.47 2.38 1.95
CA LEU A 50 -0.50 3.31 3.08
C LEU A 50 -0.67 2.57 4.43
N GLY A 51 -1.51 1.53 4.48
CA GLY A 51 -1.66 0.69 5.67
C GLY A 51 -0.35 0.04 6.10
N ILE A 52 0.43 -0.48 5.14
CA ILE A 52 1.77 -1.03 5.42
C ILE A 52 2.70 0.05 5.97
N VAL A 53 2.74 1.25 5.37
CA VAL A 53 3.55 2.37 5.86
C VAL A 53 3.17 2.75 7.29
N ILE A 54 1.87 2.77 7.62
CA ILE A 54 1.41 3.05 8.99
C ILE A 54 1.91 1.96 9.96
N ILE A 55 1.81 0.68 9.60
CA ILE A 55 2.32 -0.40 10.44
C ILE A 55 3.84 -0.28 10.63
N GLU A 56 4.58 0.03 9.57
CA GLU A 56 6.03 0.25 9.65
C GLU A 56 6.38 1.41 10.59
N ILE A 57 5.65 2.53 10.53
CA ILE A 57 5.88 3.67 11.44
C ILE A 57 5.59 3.28 12.90
N LEU A 58 4.52 2.52 13.16
CA LEU A 58 4.08 2.18 14.52
C LEU A 58 4.89 1.04 15.17
N THR A 59 5.50 0.19 14.35
CA THR A 59 6.32 -0.95 14.82
C THR A 59 7.82 -0.70 14.69
N GLY A 60 8.24 0.21 13.81
CA GLY A 60 9.63 0.41 13.43
C GLY A 60 10.21 -0.70 12.54
N GLN A 61 9.37 -1.63 12.06
CA GLN A 61 9.80 -2.76 11.24
C GLN A 61 9.42 -2.57 9.77
N LYS A 62 10.38 -2.76 8.87
CA LYS A 62 10.19 -2.62 7.42
C LYS A 62 9.58 -3.86 6.77
N GLY A 63 8.77 -3.66 5.74
CA GLY A 63 8.33 -4.72 4.83
C GLY A 63 7.00 -5.37 5.25
N TYR A 64 6.84 -6.67 4.94
CA TYR A 64 5.60 -7.39 5.20
C TYR A 64 5.31 -7.45 6.71
N PRO A 65 4.18 -6.90 7.16
CA PRO A 65 3.82 -6.98 8.56
C PRO A 65 3.47 -8.43 8.90
N GLU A 66 4.14 -8.97 9.91
CA GLU A 66 3.67 -10.20 10.53
C GLU A 66 2.32 -9.96 11.21
N ILE A 67 1.51 -11.01 11.40
CA ILE A 67 0.21 -10.90 12.07
C ILE A 67 0.35 -10.25 13.45
N GLU A 68 1.47 -10.51 14.12
CA GLU A 68 1.81 -9.92 15.42
C GLU A 68 2.02 -8.40 15.35
N ASN A 69 2.56 -7.88 14.24
CA ASN A 69 2.72 -6.44 14.01
C ASN A 69 1.36 -5.75 13.94
N VAL A 70 0.40 -6.36 13.24
CA VAL A 70 -0.98 -5.84 13.14
C VAL A 70 -1.68 -5.85 14.49
N ARG A 71 -1.55 -6.94 15.26
CA ARG A 71 -2.10 -7.02 16.62
C ARG A 71 -1.50 -5.98 17.55
N THR A 72 -0.17 -5.82 17.50
CA THR A 72 0.54 -4.81 18.30
C THR A 72 0.03 -3.40 18.00
N VAL A 73 -0.16 -3.07 16.72
CA VAL A 73 -0.76 -1.79 16.30
C VAL A 73 -2.17 -1.65 16.88
N PHE A 74 -3.01 -2.67 16.77
CA PHE A 74 -4.37 -2.65 17.30
C PHE A 74 -4.43 -2.45 18.81
N PHE A 75 -3.55 -3.07 19.59
CA PHE A 75 -3.49 -2.85 21.04
C PHE A 75 -2.98 -1.44 21.39
N LYS A 76 -2.00 -0.90 20.66
CA LYS A 76 -1.48 0.45 20.91
C LYS A 76 -2.49 1.56 20.65
N ILE A 77 -3.38 1.40 19.66
CA ILE A 77 -4.40 2.41 19.32
C ILE A 77 -5.64 2.36 20.23
N ASN A 78 -5.91 1.23 20.88
CA ASN A 78 -7.07 1.02 21.75
C ASN A 78 -6.70 1.05 23.25
N ALA A 79 -5.46 1.39 23.59
CA ALA A 79 -4.99 1.61 24.96
C ALA A 79 -5.01 3.11 25.29
#